data_AF-A0A7D4UBS7-F1
#
_entry.id   AF-A0A7D4UBS7-F1
#
_cell.length_a   1.000
_cell.length_b   1.000
_cell.length_c   1.000
_cell.angle_alpha   90.00
_cell.angle_beta   90.00
_cell.angle_gamma   90.00
#
_symmetry.space_group_name_H-M   'P 1'
#
loop_
_entity.id
_entity.type
_entity.pdbx_description
1 polymer ?
#
loop_
_entity_poly.entity_id
_entity_poly.type
_entity_poly.pdbx_seq_one_letter_code
_entity_poly.pdbx_strand_id
1 'polypeptide(L)' 'MKATPTTARRNELLAKKYELEKLIPDTIDPVAVAKLREDYRAILNELETYYFDEPVKQPNQ' A
#
# COMPACT_ATOMS: atom_id res chain seq x y z
N MET A 1 5.81 -13.51 19.20
CA MET A 1 5.82 -12.03 19.18
C MET A 1 5.46 -11.61 17.77
N LYS A 2 4.31 -10.95 17.56
CA LYS A 2 3.96 -10.41 16.22
C LYS A 2 4.93 -9.25 15.98
N ALA A 3 5.74 -9.32 14.93
CA ALA A 3 6.65 -8.23 14.59
C ALA A 3 5.81 -6.96 14.40
N THR A 4 6.01 -5.94 15.24
CA THR A 4 5.47 -4.61 14.99
C THR A 4 6.00 -4.21 13.63
N PRO A 5 5.15 -4.01 12.63
CA PRO A 5 5.65 -3.69 11.32
C PRO A 5 6.31 -2.32 11.42
N THR A 6 7.62 -2.29 11.22
CA THR A 6 8.46 -1.12 11.48
C THR A 6 8.16 -0.02 10.47
N THR A 7 8.43 1.25 10.81
CA THR A 7 8.36 2.40 9.89
C THR A 7 9.05 2.12 8.55
N ALA A 8 10.10 1.29 8.55
CA ALA A 8 10.76 0.81 7.35
C ALA A 8 9.80 0.05 6.40
N ARG A 9 9.01 -0.89 6.91
CA ARG A 9 8.07 -1.67 6.10
C ARG A 9 6.96 -0.79 5.52
N ARG A 10 6.47 0.19 6.28
CA ARG A 10 5.51 1.19 5.77
C ARG A 10 6.12 1.99 4.62
N ASN A 11 7.37 2.44 4.75
CA ASN A 11 8.06 3.18 3.70
C ASN A 11 8.30 2.32 2.45
N GLU A 12 8.63 1.04 2.61
CA GLU A 12 8.75 0.10 1.49
C GLU A 12 7.41 -0.07 0.75
N LEU A 13 6.30 -0.23 1.48
CA LEU A 13 4.98 -0.35 0.88
C LEU A 13 4.56 0.93 0.14
N LEU A 14 4.88 2.11 0.68
CA LEU A 14 4.65 3.38 0.01
C LEU A 14 5.48 3.54 -1.27
N ALA A 15 6.75 3.12 -1.26
CA ALA A 15 7.59 3.14 -2.46
C ALA A 15 7.02 2.23 -3.56
N LYS A 16 6.66 0.99 -3.20
CA LYS A 16 6.04 0.03 -4.13
C LYS A 16 4.71 0.52 -4.69
N LYS A 17 3.88 1.15 -3.85
CA LYS A 17 2.64 1.80 -4.29
C LYS A 17 2.93 2.81 -5.41
N TYR A 18 3.89 3.70 -5.19
CA TYR A 18 4.25 4.75 -6.15
C TYR A 18 4.83 4.17 -7.46
N GLU A 19 5.63 3.11 -7.38
CA GLU A 19 6.12 2.41 -8.56
C GLU A 19 4.98 1.80 -9.38
N LEU A 20 4.01 1.15 -8.73
CA LEU A 20 2.84 0.59 -9.41
C LEU A 20 1.94 1.68 -10.02
N GLU A 21 1.78 2.83 -9.35
CA GLU A 21 1.01 3.97 -9.89
C GLU A 21 1.62 4.51 -11.20
N LYS A 22 2.94 4.40 -11.37
CA LYS A 22 3.63 4.73 -12.61
C LYS A 22 3.57 3.59 -13.63
N LEU A 23 3.72 2.35 -13.19
CA LEU A 23 3.86 1.21 -14.10
C LEU A 23 2.52 0.79 -14.74
N ILE A 24 1.42 0.88 -13.99
CA ILE A 24 0.08 0.50 -14.48
C ILE A 24 -0.33 1.27 -15.75
N PRO A 25 -0.21 2.61 -15.85
CA PRO A 25 -0.58 3.33 -17.07
C PRO A 25 0.36 3.07 -18.26
N ASP A 26 1.63 2.73 -18.01
CA ASP A 26 2.61 2.38 -19.05
C ASP A 26 2.48 0.92 -19.55
N THR A 27 1.74 0.07 -18.84
CA THR A 27 1.58 -1.34 -19.21
C THR A 27 0.41 -1.52 -20.18
N ILE A 28 0.71 -2.03 -21.39
CA ILE A 28 -0.30 -2.28 -22.44
C ILE A 28 -0.97 -3.65 -22.27
N ASP A 29 -0.23 -4.65 -21.77
CA ASP A 29 -0.76 -6.01 -21.63
C ASP A 29 -1.85 -6.07 -20.56
N PRO A 30 -3.09 -6.48 -20.91
CA PRO A 30 -4.22 -6.41 -19.99
C PRO A 30 -4.11 -7.42 -18.84
N VAL A 31 -3.41 -8.54 -19.02
CA VAL A 31 -3.18 -9.54 -17.97
C VAL A 31 -2.16 -9.01 -16.96
N ALA A 32 -1.09 -8.39 -17.45
CA ALA A 32 -0.10 -7.72 -16.63
C ALA A 32 -0.73 -6.55 -15.84
N VAL A 33 -1.55 -5.71 -16.47
CA VAL A 33 -2.29 -4.64 -15.78
C VAL A 33 -3.19 -5.20 -14.68
N ALA A 34 -3.91 -6.29 -14.94
CA ALA A 34 -4.77 -6.93 -13.95
C ALA A 34 -3.94 -7.40 -12.74
N LYS A 35 -2.77 -8.00 -12.98
CA LYS A 35 -1.86 -8.44 -11.92
C LYS A 35 -1.28 -7.27 -11.12
N LEU A 36 -0.82 -6.22 -11.80
CA LEU A 36 -0.30 -5.01 -11.15
C LEU A 36 -1.37 -4.31 -10.28
N ARG A 37 -2.63 -4.31 -10.72
CA ARG A 37 -3.75 -3.79 -9.94
C ARG A 37 -4.10 -4.66 -8.73
N GLU A 38 -3.94 -5.97 -8.83
CA GLU A 38 -4.08 -6.89 -7.69
C GLU A 38 -2.98 -6.62 -6.65
N ASP A 39 -1.73 -6.53 -7.08
CA ASP A 39 -0.59 -6.22 -6.21
C ASP A 39 -0.74 -4.83 -5.56
N TYR A 40 -1.24 -3.84 -6.31
CA TYR A 40 -1.54 -2.50 -5.80
C TYR A 40 -2.59 -2.55 -4.68
N ARG A 41 -3.67 -3.32 -4.85
CA ARG A 41 -4.71 -3.49 -3.81
C ARG A 41 -4.17 -4.20 -2.58
N ALA A 42 -3.31 -5.22 -2.75
CA ALA A 42 -2.67 -5.90 -1.63
C ALA A 42 -1.82 -4.93 -0.81
N ILE A 43 -1.05 -4.07 -1.47
CA ILE A 43 -0.25 -3.03 -0.81
C ILE A 43 -1.14 -2.01 -0.07
N LEU A 44 -2.25 -1.57 -0.67
CA LEU A 44 -3.19 -0.67 0.01
C LEU A 44 -3.79 -1.31 1.27
N ASN A 45 -4.20 -2.59 1.20
CA ASN A 45 -4.71 -3.32 2.35
C ASN A 45 -3.64 -3.47 3.44
N GLU A 46 -2.39 -3.79 3.05
CA GLU A 46 -1.27 -3.82 4.01
C GLU A 46 -1.06 -2.44 4.65
N LEU A 47 -1.04 -1.36 3.85
CA LEU A 47 -0.88 0.01 4.34
C LEU A 47 -2.01 0.43 5.28
N GLU A 48 -3.25 0.01 5.00
CA GLU A 48 -4.41 0.25 5.86
C GLU A 48 -4.18 -0.29 7.28
N THR A 49 -3.53 -1.45 7.43
CA THR A 49 -3.21 -2.00 8.77
C THR A 49 -2.29 -1.09 9.60
N TYR A 50 -1.56 -0.16 8.97
CA TYR A 50 -0.73 0.83 9.67
C TYR A 50 -1.53 2.10 10.04
N TYR A 51 -2.61 2.41 9.33
CA TYR A 51 -3.45 3.57 9.63
C TYR A 51 -4.40 3.32 10.81
N PHE A 52 -4.77 2.06 11.07
CA PHE A 52 -5.65 1.68 12.18
C PHE A 52 -4.92 1.48 13.52
N ASP A 53 -3.58 1.42 13.54
CA ASP A 53 -2.77 1.27 14.76
C ASP A 53 -2.42 2.62 15.42
N GLU A 54 -2.56 3.75 14.69
CA GLU A 54 -2.59 5.08 15.30
C GLU A 54 -4.01 5.34 15.83
N PRO A 55 -4.22 5.63 17.14
CA PRO A 55 -5.51 6.13 17.58
C PRO A 55 -5.76 7.42 16.81
N VAL A 56 -6.71 7.39 15.88
CA VAL A 56 -7.24 8.60 15.26
C VAL A 56 -7.74 9.43 16.43
N LYS A 57 -6.94 10.38 16.92
CA LYS A 57 -7.45 11.56 17.60
C LYS A 57 -8.29 12.22 16.54
N GLN A 58 -9.58 11.89 16.49
CA GLN A 58 -10.56 12.65 15.72
C GLN A 58 -10.38 14.09 16.18
N PRO A 59 -9.87 15.01 15.33
CA PRO A 59 -9.77 16.40 15.68
C PRO A 59 -11.17 16.98 15.54
N ASN A 60 -12.04 16.67 16.51
CA ASN A 60 -13.28 17.33 16.88
C ASN A 60 -14.04 16.46 17.90
N GLN A 61 -13.71 16.65 19.18
CA GLN A 61 -14.76 16.80 20.20
C GLN A 61 -15.02 18.29 20.31
#